data_AF-A0A2X3GS49-F1
#
_entry.id   AF-A0A2X3GS49-F1
#
_cell.length_a   1.000
_cell.length_b   1.000
_cell.length_c   1.000
_cell.angle_alpha   90.00
_cell.angle_beta   90.00
_cell.angle_gamma   90.00
#
_symmetry.space_group_name_H-M   'P 1'
#
loop_
_entity.id
_entity.type
_entity.pdbx_description
1 polymer ?
#
loop_
_entity_poly.entity_id
_entity_poly.type
_entity_poly.pdbx_seq_one_letter_code
_entity_poly.pdbx_strand_id
1 'polypeptide(L)'
;MLKTSRTESLSATANIFVGQTEAPLVVRPYIATMTPLGAVCGHVRRPGLGGGLGTGGYAQMAVPLEYLIAASFMAAPGGLLFAKIIVPETEKPDDNPAHDSQSADADKPANVLDAAASGAASGMQLALNVGAMLLAFIALIALLNGILSGVGGWFNHPELSLQMILGWIFSPLAWVIGVPWHEATVAGSFIGQKLIINEFVAYMNFGEYLKADAEVAAAGLQVISDHTKAIISFALCGFANLSSIAILIGGLGGMAPNRRQDIAQLGLRAVAAGTLSNLMSATIAGVFLAL
;
A
#
# COMPACT_ATOMS: atom_id res chain seq x y z
N MET A 1 -6.96 -13.71 -20.18
CA MET A 1 -8.14 -13.89 -19.30
C MET A 1 -8.99 -12.62 -19.20
N LEU A 2 -8.48 -11.48 -18.73
CA LEU A 2 -9.30 -10.28 -18.46
C LEU A 2 -9.51 -9.32 -19.65
N LYS A 3 -8.76 -9.49 -20.76
CA LYS A 3 -8.79 -8.60 -21.95
C LYS A 3 -8.51 -7.11 -21.63
N THR A 4 -7.75 -6.85 -20.57
CA THR A 4 -7.15 -5.53 -20.26
C THR A 4 -6.09 -5.16 -21.30
N SER A 5 -5.74 -3.86 -21.41
CA SER A 5 -4.70 -3.44 -22.37
C SER A 5 -3.35 -4.06 -22.04
N ARG A 6 -2.44 -4.10 -23.02
CA ARG A 6 -1.09 -4.67 -22.82
C ARG A 6 -0.35 -3.93 -21.71
N THR A 7 -0.47 -2.61 -21.72
CA THR A 7 0.25 -1.70 -20.82
C THR A 7 -0.27 -1.78 -19.37
N GLU A 8 -1.59 -1.85 -19.17
CA GLU A 8 -2.17 -2.06 -17.85
C GLU A 8 -1.82 -3.42 -17.26
N SER A 9 -1.87 -4.46 -18.09
CA SER A 9 -1.56 -5.82 -17.66
C SER A 9 -0.09 -5.93 -17.25
N LEU A 10 0.82 -5.35 -18.04
CA LEU A 10 2.24 -5.32 -17.72
C LEU A 10 2.52 -4.54 -16.45
N SER A 11 1.89 -3.37 -16.26
CA SER A 11 2.03 -2.59 -15.03
C SER A 11 1.50 -3.34 -13.80
N ALA A 12 0.33 -3.99 -13.92
CA ALA A 12 -0.26 -4.77 -12.83
C ALA A 12 0.62 -5.96 -12.42
N THR A 13 1.24 -6.66 -13.39
CA THR A 13 2.18 -7.75 -13.08
C THR A 13 3.51 -7.23 -12.52
N ALA A 14 4.03 -6.10 -13.03
CA ALA A 14 5.26 -5.50 -12.51
C ALA A 14 5.10 -5.06 -11.03
N ASN A 15 3.93 -4.53 -10.66
CA ASN A 15 3.61 -4.14 -9.27
C ASN A 15 3.69 -5.29 -8.25
N ILE A 16 3.73 -6.55 -8.68
CA ILE A 16 3.97 -7.69 -7.78
C ILE A 16 5.40 -7.62 -7.23
N PHE A 17 6.36 -7.19 -8.05
CA PHE A 17 7.79 -7.30 -7.75
C PHE A 17 8.45 -5.97 -7.41
N VAL A 18 7.99 -4.87 -8.01
CA VAL A 18 8.60 -3.55 -7.85
C VAL A 18 7.63 -2.54 -7.24
N GLY A 19 8.18 -1.53 -6.56
CA GLY A 19 7.41 -0.57 -5.80
C GLY A 19 6.64 0.44 -6.66
N GLN A 20 5.88 1.31 -5.99
CA GLN A 20 4.94 2.20 -6.69
C GLN A 20 5.58 3.25 -7.61
N THR A 21 6.86 3.56 -7.40
CA THR A 21 7.66 4.51 -8.20
C THR A 21 8.44 3.82 -9.31
N GLU A 22 8.67 2.51 -9.22
CA GLU A 22 9.52 1.72 -10.11
C GLU A 22 8.70 0.98 -11.16
N ALA A 23 7.53 0.46 -10.79
CA ALA A 23 6.61 -0.20 -11.71
C ALA A 23 6.19 0.62 -12.94
N PRO A 24 6.04 1.96 -12.90
CA PRO A 24 5.75 2.73 -14.11
C PRO A 24 6.89 2.71 -15.12
N LEU A 25 8.13 2.43 -14.70
CA LEU A 25 9.29 2.43 -15.61
C LEU A 25 9.16 1.37 -16.70
N VAL A 26 8.50 0.24 -16.41
CA VAL A 26 8.27 -0.82 -17.40
C VAL A 26 7.28 -0.42 -18.50
N VAL A 27 6.49 0.64 -18.28
CA VAL A 27 5.50 1.17 -19.22
C VAL A 27 5.70 2.65 -19.51
N ARG A 28 6.87 3.22 -19.15
CA ARG A 28 7.21 4.64 -19.29
C ARG A 28 6.81 5.25 -20.64
N PRO A 29 7.03 4.58 -21.79
CA PRO A 29 6.72 5.16 -23.11
C PRO A 29 5.22 5.38 -23.34
N TYR A 30 4.38 4.65 -22.62
CA TYR A 30 2.94 4.64 -22.79
C TYR A 30 2.21 5.55 -21.80
N ILE A 31 2.86 5.99 -20.71
CA ILE A 31 2.20 6.78 -19.65
C ILE A 31 1.59 8.08 -20.21
N ALA A 32 2.24 8.70 -21.19
CA ALA A 32 1.75 9.94 -21.80
C ALA A 32 0.44 9.75 -22.59
N THR A 33 0.24 8.59 -23.23
CA THR A 33 -0.90 8.28 -24.13
C THR A 33 -1.93 7.34 -23.50
N MET A 34 -1.69 6.85 -22.29
CA MET A 34 -2.62 5.96 -21.56
C MET A 34 -4.00 6.59 -21.34
N THR A 35 -5.05 5.77 -21.35
CA THR A 35 -6.40 6.22 -20.99
C THR A 35 -6.49 6.59 -19.49
N PRO A 36 -7.53 7.31 -19.05
CA PRO A 36 -7.74 7.61 -17.63
C PRO A 36 -7.76 6.37 -16.73
N LEU A 37 -8.22 5.22 -17.25
CA LEU A 37 -8.18 3.95 -16.55
C LEU A 37 -6.77 3.36 -16.48
N GLY A 38 -5.99 3.46 -17.57
CA GLY A 38 -4.56 3.13 -17.53
C GLY A 38 -3.82 3.90 -16.44
N ALA A 39 -4.19 5.18 -16.24
CA ALA A 39 -3.73 5.95 -15.11
C ALA A 39 -4.19 5.32 -13.77
N VAL A 40 -5.49 5.09 -13.52
CA VAL A 40 -5.95 4.48 -12.24
C VAL A 40 -5.34 3.11 -11.97
N CYS A 41 -5.31 2.20 -12.94
CA CYS A 41 -4.64 0.89 -12.86
C CYS A 41 -3.16 1.06 -12.51
N GLY A 42 -2.51 2.04 -13.13
CA GLY A 42 -1.19 2.48 -12.73
C GLY A 42 -1.16 2.81 -11.23
N HIS A 43 -2.07 3.63 -10.72
CA HIS A 43 -2.00 4.12 -9.33
C HIS A 43 -2.38 3.07 -8.25
N VAL A 44 -3.05 1.97 -8.61
CA VAL A 44 -3.32 0.86 -7.68
C VAL A 44 -2.07 -0.01 -7.54
N ARG A 45 -1.21 0.32 -6.57
CA ARG A 45 0.10 -0.34 -6.39
C ARG A 45 0.29 -0.92 -4.99
N ARG A 46 1.17 -1.93 -4.90
CA ARG A 46 1.52 -2.63 -3.65
C ARG A 46 3.04 -2.71 -3.46
N PRO A 47 3.50 -3.03 -2.23
CA PRO A 47 4.89 -3.33 -1.96
C PRO A 47 5.39 -4.45 -2.87
N GLY A 48 6.40 -4.13 -3.68
CA GLY A 48 7.06 -5.12 -4.51
C GLY A 48 7.80 -6.16 -3.67
N LEU A 49 7.79 -7.42 -4.13
CA LEU A 49 8.57 -8.51 -3.52
C LEU A 49 10.08 -8.28 -3.57
N GLY A 50 10.59 -7.51 -4.54
CA GLY A 50 12.02 -7.25 -4.74
C GLY A 50 12.60 -6.11 -3.91
N GLY A 51 11.76 -5.31 -3.23
CA GLY A 51 12.23 -4.17 -2.44
C GLY A 51 12.62 -4.59 -1.02
N GLY A 52 13.89 -4.44 -0.65
CA GLY A 52 14.38 -4.68 0.72
C GLY A 52 13.66 -3.85 1.79
N LEU A 53 13.12 -2.68 1.42
CA LEU A 53 12.27 -1.85 2.29
C LEU A 53 10.79 -2.21 2.25
N GLY A 54 10.31 -2.89 1.20
CA GLY A 54 8.92 -3.33 1.09
C GLY A 54 8.69 -4.61 1.90
N THR A 55 8.42 -5.71 1.20
CA THR A 55 8.17 -7.03 1.80
C THR A 55 9.27 -7.46 2.79
N GLY A 56 10.54 -7.18 2.49
CA GLY A 56 11.65 -7.48 3.39
C GLY A 56 11.66 -6.65 4.68
N GLY A 57 11.26 -5.38 4.61
CA GLY A 57 11.15 -4.49 5.77
C GLY A 57 10.02 -4.91 6.70
N TYR A 58 8.86 -5.29 6.14
CA TYR A 58 7.74 -5.78 6.95
C TYR A 58 8.00 -7.17 7.56
N ALA A 59 8.74 -8.03 6.86
CA ALA A 59 9.17 -9.33 7.41
C ALA A 59 10.06 -9.16 8.65
N GLN A 60 10.91 -8.12 8.69
CA GLN A 60 11.69 -7.78 9.89
C GLN A 60 10.82 -7.29 11.06
N MET A 61 9.59 -6.82 10.78
CA MET A 61 8.59 -6.46 11.79
C MET A 61 7.72 -7.67 12.22
N ALA A 62 8.25 -8.89 12.06
CA ALA A 62 7.62 -10.17 12.40
C ALA A 62 6.36 -10.54 11.59
N VAL A 63 6.06 -9.83 10.49
CA VAL A 63 4.95 -10.18 9.61
C VAL A 63 5.28 -11.45 8.81
N PRO A 64 4.41 -12.48 8.79
CA PRO A 64 4.66 -13.70 8.04
C PRO A 64 4.91 -13.43 6.55
N LEU A 65 6.05 -13.90 6.04
CA LEU A 65 6.47 -13.65 4.66
C LEU A 65 5.51 -14.30 3.67
N GLU A 66 4.93 -15.44 4.04
CA GLU A 66 3.95 -16.20 3.26
C GLU A 66 2.71 -15.35 2.95
N TYR A 67 2.25 -14.57 3.95
CA TYR A 67 1.10 -13.67 3.78
C TYR A 67 1.44 -12.52 2.85
N LEU A 68 2.63 -11.93 2.97
CA LEU A 68 3.07 -10.84 2.10
C LEU A 68 3.22 -11.32 0.65
N ILE A 69 3.81 -12.49 0.44
CA ILE A 69 3.94 -13.09 -0.90
C ILE A 69 2.56 -13.33 -1.52
N ALA A 70 1.68 -14.02 -0.80
CA ALA A 70 0.32 -14.29 -1.27
C ALA A 70 -0.44 -12.99 -1.59
N ALA A 71 -0.38 -12.01 -0.70
CA ALA A 71 -1.01 -10.71 -0.88
C ALA A 71 -0.49 -9.98 -2.14
N SER A 72 0.82 -9.98 -2.39
CA SER A 72 1.41 -9.34 -3.57
C SER A 72 0.91 -9.97 -4.89
N PHE A 73 0.76 -11.29 -4.95
CA PHE A 73 0.20 -11.94 -6.15
C PHE A 73 -1.30 -11.68 -6.30
N MET A 74 -2.07 -11.68 -5.21
CA MET A 74 -3.51 -11.37 -5.22
C MET A 74 -3.79 -9.90 -5.62
N ALA A 75 -2.79 -9.03 -5.46
CA ALA A 75 -2.88 -7.61 -5.76
C ALA A 75 -3.07 -7.31 -7.23
N ALA A 76 -2.41 -8.05 -8.13
CA ALA A 76 -2.49 -7.80 -9.56
C ALA A 76 -3.93 -7.94 -10.09
N PRO A 77 -4.63 -9.09 -9.91
CA PRO A 77 -6.03 -9.19 -10.32
C PRO A 77 -6.96 -8.32 -9.47
N GLY A 78 -6.71 -8.18 -8.16
CA GLY A 78 -7.56 -7.35 -7.29
C GLY A 78 -7.50 -5.85 -7.62
N GLY A 79 -6.32 -5.35 -7.98
CA GLY A 79 -6.12 -3.97 -8.39
C GLY A 79 -6.83 -3.66 -9.70
N LEU A 80 -6.70 -4.55 -10.69
CA LEU A 80 -7.44 -4.43 -11.96
C LEU A 80 -8.95 -4.49 -11.75
N LEU A 81 -9.43 -5.38 -10.87
CA LEU A 81 -10.86 -5.51 -10.56
C LEU A 81 -11.45 -4.18 -10.08
N PHE A 82 -10.93 -3.62 -9.00
CA PHE A 82 -11.49 -2.39 -8.44
C PHE A 82 -11.18 -1.14 -9.28
N ALA A 83 -10.05 -1.11 -9.99
CA ALA A 83 -9.77 -0.03 -10.93
C ALA A 83 -10.83 0.02 -12.03
N LYS A 84 -11.14 -1.13 -12.66
CA LYS A 84 -12.14 -1.20 -13.75
C LYS A 84 -13.59 -1.07 -13.27
N ILE A 85 -13.89 -1.35 -12.00
CA ILE A 85 -15.20 -1.07 -11.39
C ILE A 85 -15.38 0.43 -11.15
N ILE A 86 -14.38 1.10 -10.56
CA ILE A 86 -14.48 2.52 -10.16
C ILE A 86 -14.34 3.46 -11.35
N VAL A 87 -13.45 3.13 -12.29
CA VAL A 87 -13.27 3.86 -13.54
C VAL A 87 -13.29 2.83 -14.67
N PRO A 88 -14.43 2.61 -15.35
CA PRO A 88 -14.48 1.68 -16.48
C PRO A 88 -13.74 2.21 -17.71
N GLU A 89 -13.29 1.30 -18.59
CA GLU A 89 -12.63 1.68 -19.85
C GLU A 89 -13.68 2.21 -20.83
N THR A 90 -13.58 3.47 -21.22
CA THR A 90 -14.49 4.09 -22.20
C THR A 90 -13.81 4.46 -23.52
N GLU A 91 -12.47 4.47 -23.54
CA GLU A 91 -11.65 4.87 -24.66
C GLU A 91 -10.94 3.66 -25.26
N LYS A 92 -10.44 3.78 -26.50
CA LYS A 92 -9.62 2.73 -27.11
C LYS A 92 -8.18 2.89 -26.61
N PRO A 93 -7.61 1.88 -25.93
CA PRO A 93 -6.21 1.92 -25.51
C PRO A 93 -5.27 2.05 -26.72
N ASP A 94 -4.26 2.90 -26.60
CA ASP A 94 -3.18 3.02 -27.58
C ASP A 94 -2.04 2.04 -27.21
N ASP A 95 -2.14 0.82 -27.76
CA ASP A 95 -1.12 -0.23 -27.59
C ASP A 95 -0.17 -0.30 -28.80
N ASN A 96 0.09 0.82 -29.48
CA ASN A 96 0.94 0.82 -30.69
C ASN A 96 2.39 0.40 -30.36
N PRO A 97 2.89 -0.73 -30.92
CA PRO A 97 4.23 -1.23 -30.63
C PRO A 97 5.37 -0.30 -31.11
N ALA A 98 5.06 0.72 -31.92
CA ALA A 98 6.02 1.76 -32.26
C ALA A 98 6.58 2.50 -31.02
N HIS A 99 5.81 2.58 -29.93
CA HIS A 99 6.25 3.19 -28.67
C HIS A 99 7.35 2.39 -27.95
N ASP A 100 7.45 1.07 -28.16
CA ASP A 100 8.53 0.23 -27.58
C ASP A 100 9.92 0.63 -28.13
N SER A 101 9.98 1.26 -29.31
CA SER A 101 11.24 1.62 -29.97
C SER A 101 11.87 2.93 -29.46
N GLN A 102 11.10 3.77 -28.76
CA GLN A 102 11.57 5.07 -28.23
C GLN A 102 12.26 4.95 -26.86
N SER A 103 12.29 3.76 -26.25
CA SER A 103 12.67 3.57 -24.84
C SER A 103 13.92 2.74 -24.59
N ALA A 104 14.64 2.34 -25.63
CA ALA A 104 15.58 1.22 -25.51
C ALA A 104 16.93 1.52 -24.82
N ASP A 105 17.41 2.78 -24.79
CA ASP A 105 18.87 2.97 -24.60
C ASP A 105 19.37 3.98 -23.53
N ALA A 106 18.53 4.82 -22.92
CA ALA A 106 19.09 5.93 -22.12
C ALA A 106 19.61 5.52 -20.71
N ASP A 107 18.95 4.57 -20.05
CA ASP A 107 19.18 4.26 -18.62
C ASP A 107 19.59 2.78 -18.37
N LYS A 108 20.03 2.06 -19.41
CA LYS A 108 20.31 0.62 -19.30
C LYS A 108 21.69 0.41 -18.67
N PRO A 109 21.83 -0.40 -17.60
CA PRO A 109 23.13 -0.67 -17.00
C PRO A 109 24.09 -1.33 -17.99
N ALA A 110 25.37 -0.95 -17.94
CA ALA A 110 26.39 -1.48 -18.83
C ALA A 110 26.70 -2.97 -18.56
N ASN A 111 26.54 -3.42 -17.31
CA ASN A 111 26.76 -4.81 -16.89
C ASN A 111 26.04 -5.10 -15.55
N VAL A 112 26.15 -6.33 -15.07
CA VAL A 112 25.51 -6.77 -13.81
C VAL A 112 26.01 -6.00 -12.58
N LEU A 113 27.28 -5.56 -12.57
CA LEU A 113 27.84 -4.81 -11.44
C LEU A 113 27.30 -3.37 -11.43
N ASP A 114 27.18 -2.74 -12.60
CA ASP A 114 26.55 -1.43 -12.75
C ASP A 114 25.06 -1.47 -12.34
N ALA A 115 24.33 -2.52 -12.73
CA ALA A 115 22.96 -2.73 -12.30
C ALA A 115 22.85 -2.88 -10.77
N ALA A 116 23.76 -3.65 -10.16
CA ALA A 116 23.81 -3.83 -8.71
C ALA A 116 24.15 -2.52 -7.97
N ALA A 117 25.13 -1.75 -8.46
CA ALA A 117 25.52 -0.47 -7.86
C ALA A 117 24.41 0.57 -7.97
N SER A 118 23.77 0.68 -9.14
CA SER A 118 22.64 1.58 -9.37
C SER A 118 21.41 1.21 -8.53
N GLY A 119 21.14 -0.10 -8.40
CA GLY A 119 20.10 -0.62 -7.51
C GLY A 119 20.38 -0.30 -6.04
N ALA A 120 21.63 -0.47 -5.58
CA ALA A 120 22.04 -0.14 -4.22
C ALA A 120 21.91 1.36 -3.92
N ALA A 121 22.32 2.24 -4.84
CA ALA A 121 22.19 3.68 -4.68
C ALA A 121 20.71 4.12 -4.62
N SER A 122 19.87 3.56 -5.48
CA SER A 122 18.43 3.81 -5.47
C SER A 122 17.78 3.31 -4.18
N GLY A 123 18.18 2.13 -3.71
CA GLY A 123 17.74 1.57 -2.42
C GLY A 123 18.16 2.43 -1.23
N MET A 124 19.37 3.00 -1.23
CA MET A 124 19.84 3.91 -0.18
C MET A 124 18.98 5.18 -0.10
N GLN A 125 18.67 5.79 -1.24
CA GLN A 125 17.80 6.97 -1.27
C GLN A 125 16.40 6.64 -0.74
N LEU A 126 15.85 5.47 -1.12
CA LEU A 126 14.57 5.00 -0.60
C LEU A 126 14.63 4.78 0.92
N ALA A 127 15.71 4.18 1.44
CA ALA A 127 15.90 3.94 2.87
C ALA A 127 15.92 5.24 3.68
N LEU A 128 16.66 6.25 3.20
CA LEU A 128 16.72 7.57 3.84
C LEU A 128 15.35 8.26 3.83
N ASN A 129 14.65 8.21 2.70
CA ASN A 129 13.31 8.79 2.59
C ASN A 129 12.32 8.13 3.56
N VAL A 130 12.33 6.79 3.62
CA VAL A 130 11.47 6.03 4.56
C VAL A 130 11.83 6.33 6.01
N GLY A 131 13.12 6.33 6.37
CA GLY A 131 13.58 6.63 7.72
C GLY A 131 13.19 8.04 8.17
N ALA A 132 13.41 9.05 7.31
CA ALA A 132 13.00 10.43 7.60
C ALA A 132 11.48 10.57 7.71
N MET A 133 10.73 9.92 6.81
CA MET A 133 9.26 9.90 6.83
C MET A 133 8.72 9.26 8.12
N LEU A 134 9.28 8.13 8.54
CA LEU A 134 8.89 7.45 9.78
C LEU A 134 9.14 8.32 11.00
N LEU A 135 10.34 8.91 11.12
CA LEU A 135 10.65 9.84 12.21
C LEU A 135 9.64 11.00 12.29
N ALA A 136 9.32 11.61 11.14
CA ALA A 136 8.36 12.72 11.07
C ALA A 136 6.95 12.29 11.48
N PHE A 137 6.44 11.17 10.94
CA PHE A 137 5.09 10.71 11.27
C PHE A 137 4.97 10.24 12.71
N ILE A 138 5.96 9.53 13.27
CA ILE A 138 5.94 9.13 14.67
C ILE A 138 5.88 10.37 15.57
N ALA A 139 6.68 11.39 15.29
CA ALA A 139 6.65 12.64 16.05
C ALA A 139 5.30 13.36 15.93
N LEU A 140 4.72 13.43 14.73
CA LEU A 140 3.42 14.06 14.50
C LEU A 140 2.28 13.29 15.19
N ILE A 141 2.28 11.95 15.13
CA ILE A 141 1.30 11.12 15.83
C ILE A 141 1.43 11.30 17.34
N ALA A 142 2.65 11.34 17.88
CA ALA A 142 2.87 11.59 19.30
C ALA A 142 2.36 12.97 19.73
N LEU A 143 2.61 14.00 18.92
CA LEU A 143 2.07 15.35 19.15
C LEU A 143 0.53 15.35 19.12
N LEU A 144 -0.07 14.75 18.10
CA LEU A 144 -1.52 14.65 17.96
C LEU A 144 -2.14 13.88 19.14
N ASN A 145 -1.53 12.78 19.57
CA ASN A 145 -1.97 12.02 20.72
C ASN A 145 -1.86 12.83 22.02
N GLY A 146 -0.81 13.64 22.18
CA GLY A 146 -0.71 14.57 23.31
C GLY A 146 -1.83 15.62 23.33
N ILE A 147 -2.17 16.18 22.16
CA ILE A 147 -3.28 17.13 22.02
C ILE A 147 -4.63 16.43 22.30
N LEU A 148 -4.86 15.26 21.70
CA LEU A 148 -6.08 14.48 21.86
C LEU A 148 -6.27 14.02 23.31
N SER A 149 -5.20 13.59 23.98
CA SER A 149 -5.22 13.24 25.40
C SER A 149 -5.57 14.45 26.27
N GLY A 150 -5.01 15.63 25.97
CA GLY A 150 -5.35 16.88 26.67
C GLY A 150 -6.81 17.30 26.50
N VAL A 151 -7.33 17.24 25.26
CA VAL A 151 -8.74 17.53 24.96
C VAL A 151 -9.66 16.47 25.57
N GLY A 152 -9.31 15.19 25.45
CA GLY A 152 -10.04 14.07 26.02
C GLY A 152 -10.11 14.14 27.55
N GLY A 153 -9.04 14.64 28.19
CA GLY A 153 -9.02 14.93 29.62
C GLY A 153 -10.11 15.91 30.08
N TRP A 154 -10.54 16.85 29.24
CA TRP A 154 -11.68 17.74 29.55
C TRP A 154 -13.02 17.00 29.64
N PHE A 155 -13.10 15.80 29.05
CA PHE A 155 -14.30 14.96 29.00
C PHE A 155 -14.13 13.64 29.77
N ASN A 156 -13.15 13.53 30.69
CA ASN A 156 -12.80 12.30 31.42
C ASN A 156 -12.35 11.12 30.53
N HIS A 157 -11.75 11.41 29.38
CA HIS A 157 -11.15 10.44 28.45
C HIS A 157 -9.68 10.77 28.13
N PRO A 158 -8.77 10.81 29.12
CA PRO A 158 -7.35 11.13 28.89
C PRO A 158 -6.62 10.12 28.00
N GLU A 159 -7.18 8.93 27.81
CA GLU A 159 -6.69 7.87 26.92
C GLU A 159 -6.96 8.12 25.42
N LEU A 160 -7.68 9.20 25.09
CA LEU A 160 -8.03 9.52 23.70
C LEU A 160 -6.77 9.67 22.83
N SER A 161 -6.71 8.87 21.77
CA SER A 161 -5.61 8.86 20.81
C SER A 161 -6.13 8.75 19.38
N LEU A 162 -5.28 9.09 18.42
CA LEU A 162 -5.56 8.94 16.99
C LEU A 162 -5.89 7.47 16.67
N GLN A 163 -5.15 6.53 17.26
CA GLN A 163 -5.37 5.10 17.10
C GLN A 163 -6.76 4.68 17.58
N MET A 164 -7.22 5.22 18.71
CA MET A 164 -8.55 4.90 19.23
C MET A 164 -9.66 5.43 18.31
N ILE A 165 -9.51 6.69 17.83
CA ILE A 165 -10.46 7.30 16.88
C ILE A 165 -10.53 6.49 15.59
N LEU A 166 -9.38 6.15 15.01
CA LEU A 166 -9.32 5.31 13.81
C LEU A 166 -9.89 3.92 14.05
N GLY A 167 -9.63 3.33 15.22
CA GLY A 167 -10.22 2.06 15.64
C GLY A 167 -11.74 2.07 15.59
N TRP A 168 -12.37 3.09 16.15
CA TRP A 168 -13.83 3.24 16.12
C TRP A 168 -14.38 3.50 14.71
N ILE A 169 -13.72 4.35 13.92
CA ILE A 169 -14.17 4.70 12.57
C ILE A 169 -14.12 3.49 11.63
N PHE A 170 -13.06 2.68 11.72
CA PHE A 170 -12.79 1.58 10.80
C PHE A 170 -13.20 0.20 11.34
N SER A 171 -13.69 0.09 12.58
CA SER A 171 -14.19 -1.19 13.12
C SER A 171 -15.32 -1.82 12.30
N PRO A 172 -16.29 -1.07 11.72
CA PRO A 172 -17.30 -1.70 10.88
C PRO A 172 -16.68 -2.33 9.63
N LEU A 173 -15.64 -1.69 9.08
CA LEU A 173 -14.93 -2.20 7.91
C LEU A 173 -14.11 -3.45 8.25
N ALA A 174 -13.42 -3.45 9.41
CA ALA A 174 -12.72 -4.62 9.91
C ALA A 174 -13.65 -5.81 10.13
N TRP A 175 -14.85 -5.56 10.67
CA TRP A 175 -15.85 -6.59 10.86
C TRP A 175 -16.36 -7.17 9.54
N VAL A 176 -16.62 -6.32 8.54
CA VAL A 176 -17.06 -6.75 7.20
C VAL A 176 -16.07 -7.68 6.50
N ILE A 177 -14.75 -7.47 6.71
CA ILE A 177 -13.71 -8.33 6.10
C ILE A 177 -13.43 -9.60 6.90
N GLY A 178 -14.20 -9.88 7.96
CA GLY A 178 -14.17 -11.15 8.69
C GLY A 178 -13.53 -11.10 10.09
N VAL A 179 -13.15 -9.92 10.60
CA VAL A 179 -12.62 -9.81 11.98
C VAL A 179 -13.76 -9.94 13.00
N PRO A 180 -13.62 -10.75 14.06
CA PRO A 180 -14.60 -10.79 15.15
C PRO A 180 -14.82 -9.41 15.76
N TRP A 181 -16.07 -9.06 16.10
CA TRP A 181 -16.41 -7.71 16.57
C TRP A 181 -15.58 -7.24 17.78
N HIS A 182 -15.23 -8.15 18.69
CA HIS A 182 -14.42 -7.85 19.87
C HIS A 182 -12.94 -7.54 19.56
N GLU A 183 -12.46 -7.86 18.35
CA GLU A 183 -11.11 -7.52 17.85
C GLU A 183 -11.16 -6.43 16.76
N ALA A 184 -12.37 -6.08 16.28
CA ALA A 184 -12.58 -5.20 15.15
C ALA A 184 -12.08 -3.76 15.39
N THR A 185 -12.12 -3.26 16.63
CA THR A 185 -11.56 -1.95 16.97
C THR A 185 -10.03 -1.93 16.85
N VAL A 186 -9.35 -3.00 17.25
CA VAL A 186 -7.90 -3.15 17.11
C VAL A 186 -7.53 -3.24 15.63
N ALA A 187 -8.18 -4.12 14.87
CA ALA A 187 -7.96 -4.24 13.43
C ALA A 187 -8.28 -2.94 12.67
N GLY A 188 -9.39 -2.28 13.01
CA GLY A 188 -9.80 -1.00 12.45
C GLY A 188 -8.74 0.09 12.64
N SER A 189 -8.07 0.11 13.79
CA SER A 189 -7.01 1.08 14.06
C SER A 189 -5.87 0.94 13.04
N PHE A 190 -5.42 -0.28 12.75
CA PHE A 190 -4.35 -0.50 11.77
C PHE A 190 -4.79 -0.19 10.34
N ILE A 191 -6.01 -0.57 9.94
CA ILE A 191 -6.57 -0.24 8.63
C ILE A 191 -6.62 1.28 8.44
N GLY A 192 -7.10 2.01 9.47
CA GLY A 192 -7.16 3.46 9.46
C GLY A 192 -5.78 4.11 9.41
N GLN A 193 -4.83 3.64 10.23
CA GLN A 193 -3.45 4.13 10.21
C GLN A 193 -2.83 3.96 8.82
N LYS A 194 -3.03 2.81 8.20
CA LYS A 194 -2.54 2.56 6.84
C LYS A 194 -3.14 3.52 5.83
N LEU A 195 -4.45 3.73 5.85
CA LEU A 195 -5.11 4.59 4.87
C LEU A 195 -4.74 6.08 5.03
N ILE A 196 -4.72 6.58 6.27
CA ILE A 196 -4.51 7.99 6.57
C ILE A 196 -3.03 8.37 6.56
N ILE A 197 -2.16 7.48 7.04
CA ILE A 197 -0.73 7.74 7.23
C ILE A 197 0.04 6.97 6.16
N ASN A 198 0.37 5.71 6.43
CA ASN A 198 0.96 4.74 5.53
C ASN A 198 1.01 3.36 6.19
N GLU A 199 1.28 2.34 5.38
CA GLU A 199 1.39 0.94 5.79
C GLU A 199 2.61 0.66 6.67
N PHE A 200 3.73 1.39 6.54
CA PHE A 200 4.90 1.17 7.40
C PHE A 200 4.60 1.48 8.86
N VAL A 201 3.96 2.62 9.14
CA VAL A 201 3.55 2.99 10.51
C VAL A 201 2.55 1.97 11.04
N ALA A 202 1.61 1.53 10.21
CA ALA A 202 0.65 0.50 10.61
C ALA A 202 1.32 -0.84 10.93
N TYR A 203 2.26 -1.32 10.10
CA TYR A 203 3.00 -2.55 10.34
C TYR A 203 3.93 -2.47 11.54
N MET A 204 4.58 -1.34 11.76
CA MET A 204 5.43 -1.13 12.94
C MET A 204 4.62 -1.26 14.23
N ASN A 205 3.42 -0.65 14.28
CA ASN A 205 2.53 -0.77 15.45
C ASN A 205 1.89 -2.15 15.54
N PHE A 206 1.61 -2.81 14.41
CA PHE A 206 1.07 -4.16 14.37
C PHE A 206 2.08 -5.23 14.80
N GLY A 207 3.38 -5.01 14.55
CA GLY A 207 4.46 -5.91 14.99
C GLY A 207 4.46 -6.17 16.50
N GLU A 208 3.99 -5.20 17.31
CA GLU A 208 3.81 -5.37 18.75
C GLU A 208 2.74 -6.42 19.11
N TYR A 209 1.75 -6.63 18.25
CA TYR A 209 0.69 -7.63 18.42
C TYR A 209 1.05 -9.00 17.81
N LEU A 210 2.17 -9.07 17.08
CA LEU A 210 2.70 -10.31 16.51
C LEU A 210 3.68 -11.04 17.44
N LYS A 211 4.04 -10.42 18.56
CA LYS A 211 4.85 -11.03 19.63
C LYS A 211 4.07 -12.14 20.34
N ALA A 212 4.76 -12.89 21.21
CA ALA A 212 4.12 -13.91 22.03
C ALA A 212 3.00 -13.30 22.90
N ASP A 213 1.88 -14.01 23.05
CA ASP A 213 0.69 -13.49 23.75
C ASP A 213 0.98 -12.98 25.17
N ALA A 214 1.94 -13.60 25.86
CA ALA A 214 2.39 -13.17 27.19
C ALA A 214 3.05 -11.78 27.15
N GLU A 215 3.83 -11.46 26.11
CA GLU A 215 4.45 -10.15 25.91
C GLU A 215 3.42 -9.09 25.52
N VAL A 216 2.47 -9.45 24.65
CA VAL A 216 1.36 -8.57 24.24
C VAL A 216 0.53 -8.16 25.47
N ALA A 217 0.15 -9.14 26.30
CA ALA A 217 -0.59 -8.89 27.53
C ALA A 217 0.21 -8.06 28.55
N ALA A 218 1.53 -8.31 28.69
CA ALA A 218 2.41 -7.54 29.56
C ALA A 218 2.55 -6.08 29.13
N ALA A 219 2.45 -5.80 27.83
CA ALA A 219 2.42 -4.45 27.27
C ALA A 219 1.05 -3.75 27.43
N GLY A 220 0.05 -4.40 28.04
CA GLY A 220 -1.31 -3.87 28.20
C GLY A 220 -2.12 -3.87 26.90
N LEU A 221 -1.68 -4.61 25.89
CA LEU A 221 -2.36 -4.72 24.60
C LEU A 221 -3.32 -5.92 24.60
N GLN A 222 -4.38 -5.82 23.79
CA GLN A 222 -5.30 -6.93 23.59
C GLN A 222 -4.62 -8.04 22.78
N VAL A 223 -4.57 -9.25 23.32
CA VAL A 223 -4.22 -10.46 22.56
C VAL A 223 -5.32 -10.69 21.52
N ILE A 224 -4.91 -10.84 20.26
CA ILE A 224 -5.80 -11.06 19.12
C ILE A 224 -5.53 -12.44 18.49
N SER A 225 -6.57 -13.03 17.90
CA SER A 225 -6.50 -14.33 17.26
C SER A 225 -5.56 -14.36 16.05
N ASP A 226 -4.99 -15.52 15.74
CA ASP A 226 -4.15 -15.71 14.56
C ASP A 226 -4.92 -15.47 13.24
N HIS A 227 -6.22 -15.74 13.26
CA HIS A 227 -7.14 -15.40 12.17
C HIS A 227 -7.16 -13.89 11.91
N THR A 228 -7.34 -13.08 12.95
CA THR A 228 -7.30 -11.62 12.84
C THR A 228 -5.91 -11.11 12.48
N LYS A 229 -4.83 -11.68 13.03
CA LYS A 229 -3.45 -11.34 12.63
C LYS A 229 -3.24 -11.57 11.13
N ALA A 230 -3.78 -12.65 10.56
CA ALA A 230 -3.71 -12.90 9.13
C ALA A 230 -4.52 -11.87 8.33
N ILE A 231 -5.78 -11.61 8.69
CA ILE A 231 -6.61 -10.61 7.99
C ILE A 231 -5.94 -9.23 7.99
N ILE A 232 -5.42 -8.77 9.13
CA ILE A 232 -4.69 -7.50 9.24
C ILE A 232 -3.46 -7.53 8.33
N SER A 233 -2.67 -8.61 8.35
CA SER A 233 -1.47 -8.73 7.50
C SER A 233 -1.77 -8.52 6.01
N PHE A 234 -2.85 -9.12 5.50
CA PHE A 234 -3.28 -8.94 4.11
C PHE A 234 -3.89 -7.54 3.85
N ALA A 235 -4.65 -6.99 4.81
CA ALA A 235 -5.30 -5.69 4.66
C ALA A 235 -4.27 -4.55 4.60
N LEU A 236 -3.19 -4.66 5.37
CA LEU A 236 -2.10 -3.68 5.39
C LEU A 236 -1.16 -3.79 4.19
N CYS A 237 -1.07 -4.96 3.54
CA CYS A 237 -0.14 -5.19 2.44
C CYS A 237 -0.57 -4.41 1.19
N GLY A 238 -0.15 -3.15 1.04
CA GLY A 238 -0.44 -2.29 -0.10
C GLY A 238 -0.14 -0.81 0.17
N PHE A 239 0.29 -0.07 -0.86
CA PHE A 239 0.64 1.35 -0.75
C PHE A 239 -0.57 2.30 -0.86
N ALA A 240 -1.79 1.76 -0.78
CA ALA A 240 -3.00 2.58 -0.89
C ALA A 240 -3.22 3.39 0.39
N ASN A 241 -2.73 4.64 0.37
CA ASN A 241 -2.81 5.62 1.44
C ASN A 241 -2.80 7.05 0.86
N LEU A 242 -3.21 8.05 1.65
CA LEU A 242 -3.32 9.44 1.17
C LEU A 242 -1.96 10.05 0.79
N SER A 243 -0.88 9.67 1.49
CA SER A 243 0.48 10.18 1.21
C SER A 243 1.02 9.67 -0.14
N SER A 244 0.59 8.49 -0.59
CA SER A 244 0.99 7.89 -1.86
C SER A 244 0.45 8.64 -3.06
N ILE A 245 -0.65 9.40 -2.93
CA ILE A 245 -1.12 10.30 -4.00
C ILE A 245 -0.03 11.32 -4.34
N ALA A 246 0.61 11.92 -3.33
CA ALA A 246 1.69 12.88 -3.54
C ALA A 246 2.93 12.23 -4.18
N ILE A 247 3.28 11.01 -3.74
CA ILE A 247 4.37 10.22 -4.32
C ILE A 247 4.10 9.90 -5.80
N LEU A 248 2.86 9.55 -6.14
CA LEU A 248 2.44 9.26 -7.51
C LEU A 248 2.44 10.51 -8.40
N ILE A 249 1.97 11.65 -7.89
CA ILE A 249 2.05 12.94 -8.60
C ILE A 249 3.52 13.33 -8.85
N GLY A 250 4.41 13.10 -7.89
CA GLY A 250 5.84 13.35 -8.06
C GLY A 250 6.49 12.39 -9.07
N GLY A 251 6.29 11.08 -8.87
CA GLY A 251 6.90 10.02 -9.69
C GLY A 251 6.35 9.97 -11.11
N LEU A 252 5.05 9.70 -11.27
CA LEU A 252 4.43 9.66 -12.61
C LEU A 252 4.38 11.03 -13.27
N GLY A 253 4.11 12.09 -12.50
CA GLY A 253 4.09 13.44 -13.06
C GLY A 253 5.46 13.90 -13.55
N GLY A 254 6.57 13.36 -13.01
CA GLY A 254 7.90 13.55 -13.57
C GLY A 254 8.11 12.80 -14.90
N MET A 255 7.49 11.63 -15.07
CA MET A 255 7.59 10.84 -16.30
C MET A 255 6.66 11.33 -17.42
N ALA A 256 5.49 11.85 -17.05
CA ALA A 256 4.50 12.41 -17.97
C ALA A 256 3.94 13.74 -17.43
N PRO A 257 4.68 14.86 -17.57
CA PRO A 257 4.28 16.16 -17.03
C PRO A 257 2.91 16.64 -17.53
N ASN A 258 2.56 16.29 -18.77
CA ASN A 258 1.26 16.59 -19.39
C ASN A 258 0.07 15.87 -18.74
N ARG A 259 0.30 14.81 -17.96
CA ARG A 259 -0.75 14.01 -17.30
C ARG A 259 -0.85 14.27 -15.81
N ARG A 260 -0.07 15.21 -15.26
CA ARG A 260 -0.02 15.50 -13.83
C ARG A 260 -1.37 15.89 -13.24
N GLN A 261 -2.21 16.60 -14.00
CA GLN A 261 -3.56 16.96 -13.56
C GLN A 261 -4.48 15.74 -13.45
N ASP A 262 -4.48 14.86 -14.45
CA ASP A 262 -5.27 13.62 -14.45
C ASP A 262 -4.90 12.73 -13.25
N ILE A 263 -3.60 12.56 -13.03
CA ILE A 263 -3.02 11.80 -11.91
C ILE A 263 -3.55 12.35 -10.57
N ALA A 264 -3.53 13.68 -10.39
CA ALA A 264 -4.03 14.30 -9.17
C ALA A 264 -5.54 14.12 -9.00
N GLN A 265 -6.34 14.28 -10.06
CA GLN A 265 -7.80 14.12 -10.01
C GLN A 265 -8.23 12.68 -9.70
N LEU A 266 -7.45 11.71 -10.18
CA LEU A 266 -7.73 10.28 -10.02
C LEU A 266 -7.13 9.68 -8.74
N GLY A 267 -6.25 10.40 -8.04
CA GLY A 267 -5.52 9.89 -6.87
C GLY A 267 -6.42 9.29 -5.78
N LEU A 268 -7.50 9.98 -5.40
CA LEU A 268 -8.44 9.45 -4.39
C LEU A 268 -9.18 8.19 -4.87
N ARG A 269 -9.54 8.13 -6.15
CA ARG A 269 -10.17 6.94 -6.75
C ARG A 269 -9.21 5.76 -6.76
N ALA A 270 -7.93 6.01 -7.04
CA ALA A 270 -6.90 4.98 -6.99
C ALA A 270 -6.63 4.48 -5.56
N VAL A 271 -6.59 5.37 -4.57
CA VAL A 271 -6.48 4.96 -3.16
C VAL A 271 -7.68 4.11 -2.73
N ALA A 272 -8.89 4.49 -3.15
CA ALA A 272 -10.09 3.67 -2.89
C ALA A 272 -9.98 2.29 -3.57
N ALA A 273 -9.61 2.23 -4.85
CA ALA A 273 -9.44 0.98 -5.59
C ALA A 273 -8.38 0.07 -4.96
N GLY A 274 -7.23 0.62 -4.59
CA GLY A 274 -6.17 -0.12 -3.92
C GLY A 274 -6.57 -0.59 -2.53
N THR A 275 -7.28 0.24 -1.76
CA THR A 275 -7.78 -0.15 -0.44
C THR A 275 -8.78 -1.30 -0.54
N LEU A 276 -9.73 -1.23 -1.46
CA LEU A 276 -10.69 -2.31 -1.69
C LEU A 276 -10.00 -3.60 -2.18
N SER A 277 -8.98 -3.49 -3.03
CA SER A 277 -8.14 -4.63 -3.44
C SER A 277 -7.49 -5.32 -2.23
N ASN A 278 -6.90 -4.54 -1.32
CA ASN A 278 -6.32 -5.06 -0.08
C ASN A 278 -7.36 -5.76 0.81
N LEU A 279 -8.49 -5.11 1.04
CA LEU A 279 -9.57 -5.62 1.88
C LEU A 279 -10.18 -6.90 1.30
N MET A 280 -10.31 -6.99 -0.03
CA MET A 280 -10.73 -8.21 -0.70
C MET A 280 -9.71 -9.34 -0.50
N SER A 281 -8.40 -9.07 -0.66
CA SER A 281 -7.37 -10.06 -0.38
C SER A 281 -7.43 -10.55 1.07
N ALA A 282 -7.64 -9.64 2.01
CA ALA A 282 -7.80 -9.96 3.43
C ALA A 282 -9.05 -10.79 3.72
N THR A 283 -10.17 -10.48 3.08
CA THR A 283 -11.41 -11.25 3.20
C THR A 283 -11.22 -12.67 2.67
N ILE A 284 -10.57 -12.82 1.51
CA ILE A 284 -10.25 -14.14 0.94
C ILE A 284 -9.35 -14.94 1.90
N ALA A 285 -8.30 -14.33 2.44
CA ALA A 285 -7.43 -14.96 3.42
C ALA A 285 -8.22 -15.40 4.68
N GLY A 286 -9.07 -14.52 5.21
CA GLY A 286 -9.92 -14.81 6.36
C GLY A 286 -10.89 -15.96 6.13
N VAL A 287 -11.42 -16.12 4.91
CA VAL A 287 -12.26 -17.27 4.55
C VAL A 287 -11.44 -18.55 4.52
N PHE A 288 -10.32 -18.58 3.80
CA PHE A 288 -9.54 -19.81 3.61
C PHE A 288 -8.78 -20.27 4.86
N LEU A 289 -8.43 -19.36 5.76
CA LEU A 289 -7.78 -19.70 7.04
C LEU A 289 -8.78 -20.14 8.12
N ALA A 290 -10.09 -19.99 7.87
CA ALA A 290 -11.15 -20.46 8.76
C ALA A 290 -11.74 -21.82 8.35
N LEU A 291 -11.34 -22.35 7.18
CA LEU A 291 -11.72 -23.68 6.66
C LEU A 291 -10.79 -24.77 7.22
#